data_AF-A0A6J2U998-F1
#
_entry.id   AF-A0A6J2U998-F1
#
_cell.length_a   1.000
_cell.length_b   1.000
_cell.length_c   1.000
_cell.angle_alpha   90.00
_cell.angle_beta   90.00
_cell.angle_gamma   90.00
#
_symmetry.space_group_name_H-M   'P 1'
#
loop_
_entity.id
_entity.type
_entity.pdbx_description
1 polymer ?
#
loop_
_entity_poly.entity_id
_entity_poly.type
_entity_poly.pdbx_seq_one_letter_code
_entity_poly.pdbx_strand_id
1 'polypeptide(L)'
;MMRKSIVFDKRTPDVFYCPMRKPTSMNKLIVKSRPLHKLCEYDGNDLPSDYKSDCYDDIDESTYACKEKHRIMKRFAKDEPLILQ
;
A
#
# COMPACT_ATOMS: atom_id res chain seq x y z
N MET A 1 -3.61 -16.66 -6.35
CA MET A 1 -2.51 -15.87 -5.74
C MET A 1 -3.10 -14.71 -4.95
N MET A 2 -2.59 -14.44 -3.75
CA MET A 2 -3.03 -13.44 -2.76
C MET A 2 -2.86 -11.97 -3.21
N ARG A 3 -3.20 -11.66 -4.47
CA ARG A 3 -2.98 -10.35 -5.12
C ARG A 3 -3.82 -9.19 -4.55
N LYS A 4 -4.47 -9.35 -3.39
CA LYS A 4 -5.40 -8.38 -2.79
C LYS A 4 -5.22 -8.21 -1.27
N SER A 5 -4.00 -8.37 -0.77
CA SER A 5 -3.71 -8.27 0.68
C SER A 5 -3.45 -6.83 1.16
N ILE A 6 -3.23 -5.88 0.25
CA ILE A 6 -3.18 -4.45 0.57
C ILE A 6 -4.61 -3.98 0.81
N VAL A 7 -4.89 -3.50 2.02
CA VAL A 7 -6.20 -2.93 2.39
C VAL A 7 -6.05 -1.43 2.59
N PHE A 8 -6.98 -0.66 2.01
CA PHE A 8 -7.09 0.78 2.18
C PHE A 8 -8.47 1.12 2.75
N ASP A 9 -8.52 1.83 3.88
CA ASP A 9 -9.76 2.31 4.48
C ASP A 9 -9.91 3.81 4.22
N LYS A 10 -11.05 4.22 3.63
CA LYS A 10 -11.35 5.63 3.34
C LYS A 10 -11.37 6.50 4.60
N ARG A 11 -11.62 5.90 5.78
CA ARG A 11 -11.62 6.60 7.07
C ARG A 11 -10.21 6.91 7.56
N THR A 12 -9.20 6.19 7.07
CA THR A 12 -7.79 6.39 7.42
C THR A 12 -6.98 6.60 6.13
N PRO A 13 -7.19 7.75 5.45
CA PRO A 13 -6.63 8.01 4.12
C PRO A 13 -5.10 8.03 4.07
N ASP A 14 -4.46 8.32 5.20
CA ASP A 14 -3.01 8.49 5.29
C ASP A 14 -2.25 7.17 5.45
N VAL A 15 -2.95 6.04 5.57
CA VAL A 15 -2.34 4.73 5.83
C VAL A 15 -2.94 3.62 4.96
N PHE A 16 -2.11 2.61 4.69
CA PHE A 16 -2.53 1.33 4.15
C PHE A 16 -2.20 0.21 5.13
N TYR A 17 -2.85 -0.93 4.96
CA TYR A 17 -2.59 -2.12 5.78
C TYR A 17 -1.98 -3.21 4.91
N CYS A 18 -0.81 -3.69 5.31
CA CYS A 18 -0.12 -4.77 4.61
C CYS A 18 0.12 -5.98 5.52
N PRO A 19 0.14 -7.19 4.96
CA PRO A 19 0.42 -8.41 5.72
C PRO A 19 1.86 -8.43 6.23
N MET A 20 2.06 -8.88 7.46
CA MET A 20 3.41 -9.05 8.04
C MET A 20 3.99 -10.45 7.83
N ARG A 21 3.13 -11.44 7.55
CA ARG A 21 3.51 -12.84 7.38
C ARG A 21 2.54 -13.56 6.46
N LYS A 22 2.99 -14.67 5.87
CA LYS A 22 2.14 -15.57 5.09
C LYS A 22 0.95 -16.02 5.95
N PRO A 23 -0.30 -15.72 5.57
CA PRO A 23 -1.44 -16.20 6.31
C PRO A 23 -1.62 -17.70 6.06
N THR A 24 -1.84 -18.44 7.14
CA THR A 24 -2.22 -19.86 7.09
C THR A 24 -3.69 -20.04 6.70
N SER A 25 -4.51 -19.00 6.94
CA SER A 25 -5.92 -18.90 6.53
C SER A 25 -6.36 -17.43 6.49
N MET A 26 -7.43 -17.11 5.75
CA MET A 26 -7.95 -15.74 5.63
C MET A 26 -8.32 -15.12 6.99
N ASN A 27 -8.81 -15.92 7.93
CA ASN A 27 -9.19 -15.49 9.27
C ASN A 27 -7.99 -15.23 10.20
N LYS A 28 -6.76 -15.51 9.75
CA LYS A 28 -5.51 -15.35 10.51
C LYS A 28 -4.56 -14.34 9.87
N LEU A 29 -5.08 -13.44 9.02
CA LEU A 29 -4.29 -12.40 8.39
C LEU A 29 -3.90 -11.34 9.42
N ILE A 30 -2.63 -11.30 9.81
CA ILE A 30 -2.07 -10.20 10.61
C ILE A 30 -1.54 -9.15 9.66
N VAL A 31 -2.17 -7.97 9.71
CA VAL A 31 -1.75 -6.78 8.98
C VAL A 31 -1.20 -5.73 9.93
N LYS A 32 -0.34 -4.86 9.41
CA LYS A 32 0.14 -3.66 10.10
C LYS A 32 -0.19 -2.44 9.27
N SER A 33 -0.56 -1.34 9.93
CA SER A 33 -0.72 -0.04 9.28
C SER A 33 0.65 0.55 8.91
N ARG A 34 0.72 1.13 7.73
CA ARG A 34 1.90 1.80 7.18
C ARG A 34 1.47 3.10 6.49
N PRO A 35 2.31 4.15 6.47
CA PRO A 35 1.98 5.41 5.80
C PRO A 35 1.74 5.22 4.30
N LEU A 36 0.76 5.90 3.72
CA LEU A 36 0.42 5.76 2.30
C LEU A 36 1.60 6.11 1.36
N HIS A 37 2.51 7.01 1.74
CA HIS A 37 3.69 7.34 0.94
C HIS A 37 4.66 6.16 0.77
N LYS A 38 4.66 5.20 1.73
CA LYS A 38 5.41 3.95 1.67
C LYS A 38 4.77 2.90 0.77
N LEU A 39 3.51 3.06 0.38
CA LEU A 39 2.89 2.15 -0.59
C LEU A 39 3.57 2.38 -1.94
N CYS A 40 4.21 1.36 -2.50
CA CYS A 40 4.99 1.45 -3.73
C CYS A 40 5.96 2.65 -3.68
N GLU A 41 6.85 2.64 -2.69
CA GLU A 41 7.86 3.66 -2.41
C GLU A 41 8.79 3.85 -3.60
N TYR A 42 9.16 2.74 -4.27
CA TYR A 42 10.11 2.76 -5.38
C TYR A 42 9.44 2.83 -6.75
N ASP A 43 8.12 3.04 -6.81
CA ASP A 43 7.36 3.17 -8.07
C ASP A 43 7.53 1.99 -9.05
N GLY A 44 7.79 0.79 -8.52
CA GLY A 44 8.05 -0.41 -9.31
C GLY A 44 9.44 -0.46 -9.96
N ASN A 45 10.37 0.40 -9.54
CA ASN A 45 11.79 0.30 -9.87
C ASN A 45 12.48 -0.80 -9.04
N ASP A 46 13.73 -1.10 -9.42
CA ASP A 46 14.56 -2.04 -8.66
C ASP A 46 14.79 -1.56 -7.22
N LEU A 47 14.61 -2.47 -6.27
CA LEU A 47 14.82 -2.19 -4.86
C LEU A 47 16.34 -2.05 -4.57
N PRO A 48 16.74 -1.10 -3.72
CA PRO A 48 18.12 -0.99 -3.25
C PRO A 48 18.65 -2.31 -2.66
N SER A 49 19.97 -2.53 -2.75
CA SER A 49 20.60 -3.75 -2.22
C SER A 49 20.51 -3.87 -0.69
N ASP A 50 20.33 -2.76 0.02
CA ASP A 50 20.15 -2.67 1.46
C ASP A 50 18.67 -2.52 1.87
N TYR A 51 17.74 -2.66 0.91
CA TYR A 51 16.32 -2.58 1.18
C TYR A 51 15.88 -3.66 2.18
N LYS A 52 15.10 -3.23 3.17
CA LYS A 52 14.55 -4.11 4.20
C LYS A 52 13.04 -4.17 4.05
N SER A 53 12.54 -5.32 3.59
CA SER A 53 11.13 -5.64 3.49
C SER A 53 10.36 -5.25 4.74
N ASP A 54 9.40 -4.35 4.61
CA ASP A 54 8.56 -3.86 5.69
C ASP A 54 7.14 -4.48 5.67
N CYS A 55 6.77 -5.09 4.54
CA CYS A 55 5.62 -5.95 4.32
C CYS A 55 6.06 -7.35 3.85
N TYR A 56 5.18 -8.34 4.02
CA TYR A 56 5.46 -9.71 3.60
C TYR A 56 5.67 -9.79 2.09
N ASP A 57 6.84 -10.28 1.68
CA ASP A 57 7.21 -10.57 0.28
C ASP A 57 7.13 -9.31 -0.62
N ASP A 58 7.47 -8.14 -0.06
CA ASP A 58 7.49 -6.84 -0.73
C ASP A 58 6.21 -6.55 -1.52
N ILE A 59 5.08 -7.00 -0.98
CA ILE A 59 3.79 -6.93 -1.66
C ILE A 59 3.31 -5.50 -1.88
N ASP A 60 3.81 -4.57 -1.08
CA ASP A 60 3.66 -3.12 -1.18
C ASP A 60 4.45 -2.50 -2.34
N GLU A 61 5.45 -3.20 -2.87
CA GLU A 61 6.20 -2.81 -4.08
C GLU A 61 5.72 -3.57 -5.33
N SER A 62 4.72 -4.45 -5.15
CA SER A 62 4.14 -5.19 -6.27
C SER A 62 3.44 -4.26 -7.27
N THR A 63 3.35 -4.69 -8.53
CA THR A 63 2.60 -3.96 -9.57
C THR A 63 1.14 -3.67 -9.17
N TYR A 64 0.54 -4.50 -8.30
CA TYR A 64 -0.80 -4.26 -7.78
C TYR A 64 -0.81 -3.10 -6.78
N ALA A 65 0.15 -3.05 -5.87
CA ALA A 65 0.27 -1.99 -4.88
C ALA A 65 0.50 -0.62 -5.53
N CYS A 66 1.36 -0.54 -6.54
CA CYS A 66 1.58 0.68 -7.31
C CYS A 66 0.31 1.17 -8.02
N LYS A 67 -0.47 0.25 -8.62
CA LYS A 67 -1.78 0.59 -9.21
C LYS A 67 -2.76 1.11 -8.17
N GLU A 68 -2.77 0.52 -6.97
CA GLU A 68 -3.61 0.99 -5.86
C GLU A 68 -3.17 2.35 -5.35
N LYS A 69 -1.86 2.63 -5.19
CA LYS A 69 -1.32 3.96 -4.86
C LYS A 69 -1.85 5.00 -5.84
N HIS A 70 -1.73 4.74 -7.14
CA HIS A 70 -2.23 5.65 -8.18
C HIS A 70 -3.75 5.85 -8.09
N ARG A 71 -4.50 4.77 -7.86
CA ARG A 71 -5.97 4.83 -7.73
C ARG A 71 -6.38 5.65 -6.51
N ILE A 72 -5.64 5.55 -5.40
CA ILE A 72 -5.88 6.27 -4.16
C ILE A 72 -5.53 7.75 -4.34
N MET A 73 -4.33 8.06 -4.84
CA MET A 73 -3.89 9.43 -5.12
C MET A 73 -4.82 10.16 -6.09
N LYS A 74 -5.30 9.48 -7.14
CA LYS A 74 -6.30 10.04 -8.07
C LYS A 74 -7.66 10.35 -7.44
N ARG A 75 -8.03 9.68 -6.34
CA ARG A 75 -9.26 10.00 -5.61
C ARG A 75 -9.06 11.28 -4.79
N PHE A 76 -7.94 11.40 -4.07
CA PHE A 76 -7.61 12.62 -3.34
C PHE A 76 -7.54 13.84 -4.26
N ALA A 77 -6.93 13.71 -5.45
CA ALA A 77 -6.89 14.80 -6.43
C ALA A 77 -8.27 15.21 -7.00
N LYS A 78 -9.31 14.37 -6.85
CA LYS A 78 -10.69 14.71 -7.25
C LYS A 78 -11.52 15.25 -6.10
N ASP A 79 -11.18 14.85 -4.87
CA ASP A 79 -11.86 15.25 -3.65
C ASP A 79 -11.24 16.52 -3.02
N GLU A 80 -10.12 17.02 -3.56
CA GLU A 80 -9.56 18.35 -3.25
C GLU A 80 -10.28 19.41 -4.12
N PRO A 81 -11.28 20.14 -3.60
CA PRO A 81 -11.71 21.37 -4.26
C PRO A 81 -10.49 22.29 -4.28
N LEU A 82 -10.27 22.98 -5.41
CA LEU A 82 -9.39 24.14 -5.53
C LEU A 82 -9.68 25.15 -4.41
N ILE A 83 -9.05 24.97 -3.25
CA ILE A 83 -8.95 25.97 -2.19
C ILE A 83 -7.45 26.18 -1.97
N LEU A 84 -6.84 26.80 -2.97
CA LEU A 84 -5.68 27.66 -2.79
C LEU A 84 -5.99 28.93 -3.61
N GLN A 85 -6.70 29.85 -2.93
CA GLN A 85 -6.61 31.28 -3.18
C GLN A 85 -5.36 31.81 -2.49
#